data_AF-A0A7X2TC69-F1
#
_entry.id   AF-A0A7X2TC69-F1
#
_cell.length_a   1.000
_cell.length_b   1.000
_cell.length_c   1.000
_cell.angle_alpha   90.00
_cell.angle_beta   90.00
_cell.angle_gamma   90.00
#
_symmetry.space_group_name_H-M   'P 1'
#
loop_
_entity.id
_entity.type
_entity.pdbx_description
1 polymer ?
#
loop_
_entity_poly.entity_id
_entity_poly.type
_entity_poly.pdbx_seq_one_letter_code
_entity_poly.pdbx_strand_id
1 'polypeptide(L)' 'MNNNHVRMSAKAEYVAVLVSEGFVWAGYGQTEDEAKEMIRRKYSEEMGERTMEELEDEYEFHIMECGEDDGLTVEI' A
#
# COMPACT_ATOMS: atom_id res chain seq x y z
N MET A 1 1.83 -11.53 36.45
CA MET A 1 0.69 -11.57 35.52
C MET A 1 1.00 -10.57 34.42
N ASN A 2 1.60 -11.02 33.32
CA ASN A 2 1.97 -10.13 32.21
C ASN A 2 0.97 -10.35 31.08
N ASN A 3 -0.07 -9.51 31.04
CA ASN A 3 -0.95 -9.43 29.89
C ASN A 3 -0.29 -8.51 28.85
N ASN A 4 0.65 -9.03 28.07
CA ASN A 4 1.06 -8.38 26.83
C ASN A 4 -0.01 -8.65 25.76
N HIS A 5 -1.13 -7.92 25.84
CA HIS A 5 -2.01 -7.75 24.69
C HIS A 5 -1.45 -6.62 23.84
N VAL A 6 -0.59 -6.95 22.88
CA VAL A 6 -0.34 -6.05 21.75
C VAL A 6 -1.49 -6.29 20.77
N ARG A 7 -2.60 -5.55 20.97
CA ARG A 7 -3.60 -5.40 19.91
C ARG A 7 -3.05 -4.39 18.91
N MET A 8 -2.36 -4.89 17.89
CA MET A 8 -2.22 -4.17 16.63
C MET A 8 -3.27 -4.73 15.68
N SER A 9 -4.43 -4.08 15.67
CA SER A 9 -5.50 -4.34 14.69
C SER A 9 -6.03 -3.00 14.22
N ALA A 10 -5.13 -2.10 13.79
CA ALA A 10 -5.54 -1.07 12.85
C ALA A 10 -5.77 -1.84 11.54
N LYS A 11 -7.04 -2.14 11.25
CA LYS A 11 -7.41 -2.61 9.91
C LYS A 11 -7.07 -1.45 8.97
N ALA A 12 -6.25 -1.69 7.97
CA ALA A 12 -6.01 -0.69 6.94
C ALA A 12 -7.36 -0.31 6.31
N GLU A 13 -7.57 0.98 6.08
CA GLU A 13 -8.76 1.51 5.42
C GLU A 13 -8.50 1.67 3.91
N TYR A 14 -7.24 1.79 3.51
CA TYR A 14 -6.84 1.93 2.12
C TYR A 14 -5.73 0.95 1.76
N VAL A 15 -5.82 0.41 0.55
CA VAL A 15 -4.75 -0.32 -0.13
C VAL A 15 -4.42 0.43 -1.42
N ALA A 16 -3.15 0.77 -1.57
CA ALA A 16 -2.59 1.26 -2.82
C ALA A 16 -1.88 0.11 -3.52
N VAL A 17 -2.02 0.02 -4.84
CA VAL A 17 -1.31 -0.94 -5.69
C VAL A 17 -0.61 -0.17 -6.79
N LEU A 18 0.72 -0.26 -6.86
CA LEU A 18 1.50 0.27 -7.97
C LEU A 18 1.77 -0.85 -8.96
N VAL A 19 1.39 -0.65 -10.22
CA VAL A 19 1.54 -1.63 -11.29
C VAL A 19 2.56 -1.15 -12.31
N SER A 20 3.49 -2.03 -12.65
CA SER A 20 4.48 -1.88 -13.71
C SER A 20 4.48 -3.13 -14.59
N GLU A 21 5.02 -3.04 -15.81
CA GLU A 21 5.13 -4.18 -16.73
C GLU A 21 5.93 -5.36 -16.14
N GLY A 22 6.84 -5.10 -15.19
CA GLY A 22 7.72 -6.10 -14.60
C GLY A 22 7.48 -6.45 -13.14
N PHE A 23 6.63 -5.70 -12.43
CA PHE A 23 6.43 -5.86 -10.98
C PHE A 23 5.14 -5.21 -10.49
N VAL A 24 4.70 -5.62 -9.30
CA VAL A 24 3.55 -5.04 -8.59
C VAL A 24 3.93 -4.82 -7.13
N TRP A 25 3.61 -3.64 -6.59
CA TRP A 25 3.78 -3.33 -5.17
C TRP A 25 2.43 -3.02 -4.56
N ALA A 26 2.23 -3.43 -3.31
CA ALA A 26 1.05 -3.09 -2.53
C ALA A 26 1.46 -2.41 -1.22
N GLY A 27 0.76 -1.33 -0.88
CA GLY A 27 0.90 -0.59 0.37
C GLY A 27 -0.46 -0.46 1.05
N TYR A 28 -0.44 -0.34 2.36
CA TYR A 28 -1.65 -0.28 3.19
C TYR A 28 -1.55 0.85 4.21
N GLY A 29 -2.66 1.55 4.44
CA GLY A 29 -2.70 2.72 5.31
C GLY A 29 -4.11 3.01 5.86
N GLN A 30 -4.20 3.93 6.81
CA GLN A 30 -5.49 4.51 7.23
C GLN A 30 -5.95 5.57 6.23
N THR A 31 -5.03 6.11 5.42
CA THR A 31 -5.33 7.01 4.31
C THR A 31 -4.68 6.52 3.02
N GLU A 32 -5.17 7.02 1.89
CA GLU A 32 -4.54 6.81 0.57
C GLU A 32 -3.06 7.21 0.58
N ASP A 33 -2.74 8.39 1.10
CA ASP A 33 -1.36 8.89 1.17
C ASP A 33 -0.45 7.97 1.98
N GLU A 34 -0.93 7.41 3.11
CA GLU A 34 -0.14 6.46 3.90
C GLU A 34 0.12 5.16 3.13
N ALA A 35 -0.88 4.67 2.41
CA ALA A 35 -0.75 3.46 1.59
C ALA A 35 0.25 3.69 0.43
N LYS A 36 0.16 4.84 -0.25
CA LYS A 36 1.12 5.22 -1.30
C LYS A 36 2.53 5.43 -0.74
N GLU A 37 2.67 6.13 0.38
CA GLU A 37 3.97 6.42 1.03
C GLU A 37 4.69 5.13 1.44
N MET A 38 3.94 4.09 1.84
CA MET A 38 4.53 2.78 2.10
C MET A 38 5.21 2.20 0.84
N ILE A 39 4.53 2.26 -0.31
CA ILE A 39 5.11 1.82 -1.59
C ILE A 39 6.32 2.68 -1.92
N ARG A 40 6.20 4.01 -1.87
CA ARG A 40 7.28 4.93 -2.23
C ARG A 40 8.53 4.72 -1.39
N ARG A 41 8.38 4.51 -0.08
CA ARG A 41 9.51 4.21 0.82
C ARG A 41 10.17 2.89 0.43
N LYS A 42 9.38 1.84 0.24
CA LYS A 42 9.88 0.51 -0.11
C LYS A 42 10.57 0.48 -1.48
N TYR A 43 9.96 1.11 -2.47
CA TYR A 43 10.56 1.32 -3.78
C TYR A 43 11.89 2.07 -3.65
N SER A 44 11.93 3.14 -2.85
CA SER A 44 13.15 3.93 -2.65
C SER A 44 14.27 3.14 -1.97
N GLU A 45 13.94 2.20 -1.07
CA GLU A 45 14.90 1.30 -0.42
C GLU A 45 15.52 0.29 -1.40
N GLU A 46 14.75 -0.24 -2.36
CA GLU A 46 15.20 -1.34 -3.23
C GLU A 46 15.69 -0.87 -4.62
N MET A 47 15.04 0.15 -5.19
CA MET A 47 15.29 0.62 -6.57
C MET A 47 16.01 1.97 -6.62
N GLY A 48 16.14 2.67 -5.49
CA GLY A 48 16.76 3.99 -5.39
C GLY A 48 15.75 5.10 -5.14
N GLU A 49 16.21 6.18 -4.50
CA GLU A 49 15.36 7.26 -4.01
C GLU A 49 14.55 7.93 -5.13
N ARG A 50 13.22 7.90 -4.97
CA ARG A 50 12.25 8.59 -5.85
C ARG A 50 11.25 9.36 -5.01
N THR A 51 10.66 10.40 -5.58
CA THR A 51 9.52 11.12 -4.99
C THR A 51 8.19 10.46 -5.35
N MET A 52 7.11 10.84 -4.66
CA MET A 52 5.77 10.34 -5.00
C MET A 52 5.34 10.79 -6.40
N GLU A 53 5.57 12.06 -6.73
CA GLU A 53 5.21 12.66 -8.02
C GLU A 53 5.87 11.92 -9.20
N GLU A 54 7.15 11.53 -9.06
CA GLU A 54 7.83 10.72 -10.07
C GLU A 54 7.22 9.33 -10.25
N LEU A 55 6.76 8.70 -9.16
CA LEU A 55 6.13 7.38 -9.23
C LEU A 55 4.73 7.45 -9.83
N GLU A 56 3.98 8.51 -9.55
CA GLU A 56 2.64 8.72 -10.11
C GLU A 56 2.67 9.16 -11.59
N ASP A 57 3.78 9.77 -12.04
CA ASP A 57 4.00 10.08 -13.46
C ASP A 57 4.42 8.83 -14.27
N GLU A 58 5.25 7.96 -13.67
CA GLU A 58 5.82 6.79 -14.36
C GLU A 58 4.93 5.53 -14.25
N TYR A 59 4.17 5.36 -13.17
CA TYR A 59 3.39 4.15 -12.88
C TYR A 59 1.93 4.43 -12.54
N GLU A 60 1.09 3.43 -12.78
CA GLU A 60 -0.31 3.49 -12.40
C GLU A 60 -0.51 3.01 -10.95
N PHE A 61 -1.14 3.88 -10.14
CA PHE A 61 -1.63 3.53 -8.82
C PHE A 61 -3.13 3.21 -8.87
N HIS A 62 -3.50 2.03 -8.38
CA HIS A 62 -4.89 1.69 -8.07
C HIS A 62 -5.12 1.79 -6.57
N ILE A 63 -6.13 2.55 -6.18
CA ILE A 63 -6.50 2.75 -4.79
C ILE A 63 -7.82 2.03 -4.51
N MET A 64 -7.83 1.28 -3.41
CA MET A 64 -9.00 0.54 -2.95
C MET A 64 -9.28 0.87 -1.49
N GLU A 65 -10.55 1.15 -1.20
CA GLU A 65 -11.04 1.30 0.17
C GLU A 65 -11.41 -0.08 0.73
N CYS A 66 -10.82 -0.44 1.86
CA CYS A 66 -11.14 -1.67 2.58
C CYS A 66 -12.46 -1.50 3.33
N GLY A 67 -13.57 -1.84 2.66
CA GLY A 67 -14.88 -1.98 3.31
C GLY A 67 -14.89 -3.08 4.38
N GLU A 68 -15.94 -3.10 5.22
CA GLU A 68 -16.09 -4.11 6.28
C GLU A 68 -16.25 -5.55 5.75
N ASP A 69 -16.57 -5.74 4.47
CA ASP A 69 -16.87 -7.06 3.90
C ASP A 69 -16.62 -7.09 2.38
N ASP A 70 -15.37 -7.08 1.91
CA ASP A 70 -15.09 -7.42 0.50
C ASP A 70 -13.72 -8.09 0.37
N GLY A 71 -13.74 -9.42 0.20
CA GLY A 71 -12.58 -10.20 -0.15
C GLY A 71 -12.08 -9.90 -1.56
N LEU A 72 -10.76 -9.91 -1.73
CA LEU A 72 -10.09 -9.61 -2.99
C LEU A 72 -10.41 -10.66 -4.07
N THR A 73 -11.07 -10.27 -5.17
CA THR A 73 -11.10 -11.05 -6.41
C THR A 73 -10.41 -10.24 -7.49
N VAL A 74 -9.16 -10.60 -7.80
CA VAL A 74 -8.44 -10.07 -8.97
C VAL A 74 -8.62 -11.10 -10.08
N GLU A 75 -9.39 -10.75 -11.11
CA GLU A 75 -9.41 -11.53 -12.35
C GLU A 75 -8.18 -11.15 -13.18
N ILE A 76 -7.36 -12.15 -13.50
CA ILE A 76 -6.14 -12.08 -14.33
C ILE A 76 -6.42 -12.66 -15.70
#